data_AF-A0A7C7NK62-F1
#
_entry.id   AF-A0A7C7NK62-F1
#
_cell.length_a   1.000
_cell.length_b   1.000
_cell.length_c   1.000
_cell.angle_alpha   90.00
_cell.angle_beta   90.00
_cell.angle_gamma   90.00
#
_symmetry.space_group_name_H-M   'P 1'
#
loop_
_entity.id
_entity.type
_entity.pdbx_description
1 polymer ?
#
loop_
_entity_poly.entity_id
_entity_poly.type
_entity_poly.pdbx_seq_one_letter_code
_entity_poly.pdbx_strand_id
1 'polypeptide(L)'
;MDLDSIKSIVEKSKEQYDKSIRWGFCTLLALMFFHLFVFSPFLKAEKKLAEVQVILARLPAQQEAVLALSAALTELADIPEKALNKHMDTMFKSLRSDFRRLSSWLRYLKSDAAVATQQDWQQGQGGQNHKPQMMAQMMLMPQNTGSDARVNISASQMGDISLRGTAANLPDFNSLQQALPQHMAKHNNMPFVRFEQKMAATPALIAEIRNTDNISALRSLLAPEIETKLIKPYFVELNKLWQRQILPSMQQQEKNILKKMATYKFSTDDIGYAGFSQMKHLLATTSQKAAQIRFQRPEKRFWWLSVEGKSSSLQAIKINVQKKLNPRGQLKSIRSQLLTRAAALRDDEKQLQAKILTLKKNFSKIIESRSSNIPFVGKPLAGIPMALLPFVEHFPLIVAISLSILFGFYVWYFSEFRSALEMSKKNNAAHPMVVWYQRRLSGSLLNILPLPAPIAFFVAGSFIWLFLGQYQLAQSLSMSFWWLFFESASAMLIITASAYYACFCMKKSQKNEVC
;
A
#
# COMPACT_ATOMS: atom_id res chain seq x y z
N MET A 1 -75.47 -16.61 49.84
CA MET A 1 -75.01 -15.34 49.26
C MET A 1 -76.17 -14.74 48.51
N ASP A 2 -76.46 -13.45 48.68
CA ASP A 2 -77.59 -12.81 48.02
C ASP A 2 -77.38 -12.73 46.50
N LEU A 3 -78.47 -12.83 45.73
CA LEU A 3 -78.48 -12.82 44.27
C LEU A 3 -77.82 -11.55 43.71
N ASP A 4 -78.07 -10.40 44.36
CA ASP A 4 -77.49 -9.12 43.99
C ASP A 4 -75.98 -9.07 44.21
N SER A 5 -75.49 -9.75 45.26
CA SER A 5 -74.05 -9.87 45.51
C SER A 5 -73.37 -10.72 44.43
N ILE A 6 -74.00 -11.82 44.00
CA ILE A 6 -73.47 -12.67 42.93
C ILE A 6 -73.45 -11.90 41.61
N LYS A 7 -74.52 -11.16 41.29
CA LYS A 7 -74.60 -10.32 40.08
C LYS A 7 -73.49 -9.27 40.06
N SER A 8 -73.28 -8.56 41.17
CA SER A 8 -72.23 -7.56 41.30
C SER A 8 -70.83 -8.15 41.08
N ILE A 9 -70.55 -9.34 41.61
CA ILE A 9 -69.27 -10.03 41.41
C ILE A 9 -69.07 -10.39 39.94
N VAL A 10 -70.08 -10.98 39.27
CA VAL A 10 -69.98 -11.36 37.86
C VAL A 10 -69.76 -10.13 36.97
N GLU A 11 -70.48 -9.03 37.21
CA GLU A 11 -70.31 -7.77 36.47
C GLU A 11 -68.91 -7.17 36.66
N LYS A 12 -68.42 -7.14 37.90
CA LYS A 12 -67.08 -6.64 38.22
C LYS A 12 -65.97 -7.49 37.60
N SER A 13 -66.05 -8.82 37.71
CA SER A 13 -65.05 -9.72 37.11
C SER A 13 -65.08 -9.66 35.58
N LYS A 14 -66.27 -9.48 34.96
CA LYS A 14 -66.38 -9.23 33.53
C LYS A 14 -65.68 -7.94 33.12
N GLU A 15 -65.94 -6.85 33.85
CA GLU A 15 -65.32 -5.54 33.56
C GLU A 15 -63.79 -5.63 33.67
N GLN A 16 -63.28 -6.30 34.69
CA GLN A 16 -61.84 -6.53 34.87
C GLN A 16 -61.24 -7.39 33.75
N TYR A 17 -61.93 -8.46 33.34
CA TYR A 17 -61.52 -9.28 32.20
C TYR A 17 -61.48 -8.47 30.89
N ASP A 18 -62.55 -7.73 30.58
CA ASP A 18 -62.62 -6.90 29.37
C ASP A 18 -61.55 -5.79 29.39
N LYS A 19 -61.30 -5.19 30.55
CA LYS A 19 -60.22 -4.23 30.77
C LYS A 19 -58.85 -4.86 30.52
N SER A 20 -58.60 -6.06 31.04
CA SER A 20 -57.33 -6.77 30.86
C SER A 20 -57.04 -7.09 29.39
N ILE A 21 -58.05 -7.50 28.61
CA ILE A 21 -57.92 -7.74 27.18
C ILE A 21 -57.58 -6.44 26.44
N ARG A 22 -58.30 -5.35 26.74
CA ARG A 22 -58.05 -4.05 26.12
C ARG A 22 -56.62 -3.58 26.39
N TRP A 23 -56.16 -3.65 27.63
CA TRP A 23 -54.79 -3.29 27.98
C TRP A 23 -53.75 -4.23 27.35
N GLY A 24 -54.00 -5.53 27.31
CA GLY A 24 -53.13 -6.49 26.62
C GLY A 24 -52.96 -6.18 25.14
N PHE A 25 -54.07 -5.89 24.45
CA PHE A 25 -54.03 -5.49 23.04
C PHE A 25 -53.30 -4.16 22.84
N CYS A 26 -53.59 -3.14 23.66
CA CYS A 26 -52.90 -1.85 23.60
C CYS A 26 -51.39 -1.99 23.81
N THR A 27 -50.95 -2.78 24.80
CA THR A 27 -49.53 -2.99 25.06
C THR A 27 -48.85 -3.79 23.95
N LEU A 28 -49.50 -4.81 23.39
CA LEU A 28 -48.96 -5.55 22.25
C LEU A 28 -48.80 -4.66 21.03
N LEU A 29 -49.78 -3.80 20.75
CA LEU A 29 -49.73 -2.83 19.65
C LEU A 29 -48.61 -1.80 19.90
N ALA A 30 -48.43 -1.33 21.14
CA ALA A 30 -47.34 -0.44 21.52
C ALA A 30 -45.96 -1.08 21.37
N LEU A 31 -45.78 -2.33 21.80
CA LEU A 31 -44.53 -3.09 21.63
C LEU A 31 -44.24 -3.35 20.14
N MET A 32 -45.26 -3.67 19.34
CA MET A 32 -45.12 -3.86 17.90
C MET A 32 -44.75 -2.55 17.20
N PHE A 33 -45.40 -1.45 17.59
CA PHE A 33 -45.06 -0.11 17.10
C PHE A 33 -43.61 0.24 17.45
N PHE A 34 -43.19 0.02 18.70
CA PHE A 34 -41.81 0.24 19.10
C PHE A 34 -40.83 -0.60 18.27
N HIS A 35 -41.13 -1.88 18.07
CA HIS A 35 -40.28 -2.77 17.27
C HIS A 35 -40.13 -2.28 15.82
N LEU A 36 -41.25 -1.95 15.17
CA LEU A 36 -41.25 -1.55 13.75
C LEU A 36 -40.70 -0.15 13.53
N PHE A 37 -41.02 0.80 14.41
CA PHE A 37 -40.71 2.21 14.22
C PHE A 37 -39.47 2.67 14.96
N VAL A 38 -39.02 2.02 16.03
CA VAL A 38 -37.82 2.44 16.77
C VAL A 38 -36.69 1.45 16.56
N PHE A 39 -36.96 0.17 16.84
CA PHE A 39 -35.93 -0.87 16.87
C PHE A 39 -35.40 -1.25 15.48
N SER A 40 -36.25 -1.53 14.50
CA SER A 40 -35.79 -1.92 13.16
C SER A 40 -34.96 -0.81 12.46
N PRO A 41 -35.38 0.48 12.49
CA PRO A 41 -34.55 1.57 11.97
C PRO A 41 -33.23 1.74 12.70
N PHE A 42 -33.20 1.53 14.02
CA PHE A 42 -31.97 1.52 14.84
C PHE A 42 -30.98 0.49 14.30
N LEU A 43 -31.42 -0.76 14.16
CA LEU A 43 -30.57 -1.86 13.71
C LEU A 43 -30.05 -1.66 12.28
N LYS A 44 -30.85 -1.05 11.40
CA LYS A 44 -30.41 -0.68 10.04
C LYS A 44 -29.34 0.42 10.06
N ALA A 45 -29.45 1.38 10.97
CA ALA A 45 -28.46 2.45 11.11
C ALA A 45 -27.14 1.93 11.69
N GLU A 46 -27.18 1.12 12.75
CA GLU A 46 -26.00 0.49 13.35
C GLU A 46 -25.28 -0.42 12.35
N LYS A 47 -26.02 -1.24 11.59
CA LYS A 47 -25.42 -2.06 10.53
C LYS A 47 -24.67 -1.22 9.50
N LYS A 48 -25.28 -0.13 9.01
CA LYS A 48 -24.62 0.78 8.06
C LYS A 48 -23.40 1.46 8.68
N LEU A 49 -23.47 1.81 9.97
CA LEU A 49 -22.35 2.40 10.70
C LEU A 49 -21.18 1.42 10.79
N ALA A 50 -21.46 0.16 11.15
CA ALA A 50 -20.46 -0.91 11.22
C ALA A 50 -19.82 -1.18 9.84
N GLU A 51 -20.62 -1.28 8.77
CA GLU A 51 -20.12 -1.44 7.40
C GLU A 51 -19.18 -0.30 7.01
N VAL A 52 -19.55 0.95 7.28
CA VAL A 52 -18.72 2.13 6.99
C VAL A 52 -17.45 2.15 7.83
N GLN A 53 -17.51 1.75 9.11
CA GLN A 53 -16.32 1.66 9.98
C GLN A 53 -15.34 0.59 9.52
N VAL A 54 -15.83 -0.57 9.05
CA VAL A 54 -14.97 -1.62 8.48
C VAL A 54 -14.25 -1.13 7.22
N ILE A 55 -14.93 -0.36 6.36
CA ILE A 55 -14.31 0.27 5.18
C ILE A 55 -13.26 1.30 5.65
N LEU A 56 -13.62 2.17 6.58
CA LEU A 56 -12.72 3.20 7.12
C LEU A 56 -11.44 2.59 7.73
N ALA A 57 -11.56 1.49 8.47
CA ALA A 57 -10.42 0.81 9.08
C ALA A 57 -9.43 0.22 8.04
N ARG A 58 -9.87 -0.04 6.81
CA ARG A 58 -9.03 -0.60 5.73
C ARG A 58 -8.30 0.47 4.91
N LEU A 59 -8.83 1.70 4.86
CA LEU A 59 -8.29 2.76 4.01
C LEU A 59 -6.84 3.15 4.34
N PRO A 60 -6.42 3.31 5.61
CA PRO A 60 -5.04 3.67 5.94
C PRO A 60 -4.02 2.63 5.44
N ALA A 61 -4.33 1.34 5.62
CA ALA A 61 -3.47 0.25 5.15
C ALA A 61 -3.37 0.24 3.61
N GLN A 62 -4.46 0.54 2.90
CA GLN A 62 -4.45 0.69 1.44
C GLN A 62 -3.65 1.92 0.99
N GLN A 63 -3.72 3.03 1.72
CA GLN A 63 -2.94 4.23 1.42
C GLN A 63 -1.44 3.97 1.60
N GLU A 64 -1.03 3.40 2.74
CA GLU A 64 0.36 3.05 3.02
C GLU A 64 0.91 2.09 1.96
N ALA A 65 0.11 1.11 1.56
CA ALA A 65 0.42 0.16 0.52
C ALA A 65 0.76 0.83 -0.83
N VAL A 66 -0.09 1.76 -1.26
CA VAL A 66 0.07 2.51 -2.51
C VAL A 66 1.31 3.41 -2.46
N LEU A 67 1.59 4.03 -1.30
CA LEU A 67 2.80 4.82 -1.10
C LEU A 67 4.07 3.96 -1.14
N ALA A 68 4.06 2.80 -0.49
CA ALA A 68 5.19 1.87 -0.50
C ALA A 68 5.48 1.33 -1.90
N LEU A 69 4.45 1.13 -2.73
CA LEU A 69 4.57 0.74 -4.12
C LEU A 69 5.16 1.87 -4.99
N SER A 70 4.67 3.10 -4.81
CA SER A 70 5.19 4.31 -5.45
C SER A 70 6.69 4.53 -5.16
N ALA A 71 7.11 4.32 -3.92
CA ALA A 71 8.51 4.37 -3.51
C ALA A 71 9.34 3.28 -4.21
N ALA A 72 8.86 2.04 -4.23
CA ALA A 72 9.56 0.92 -4.87
C ALA A 72 9.74 1.11 -6.38
N LEU A 73 8.74 1.67 -7.09
CA LEU A 73 8.85 2.02 -8.50
C LEU A 73 9.88 3.12 -8.75
N THR A 74 10.00 4.07 -7.83
CA THR A 74 11.03 5.14 -7.90
C THR A 74 12.42 4.55 -7.76
N GLU A 75 12.61 3.65 -6.80
CA GLU A 75 13.86 2.93 -6.61
C GLU A 75 14.24 2.13 -7.87
N LEU A 76 13.29 1.39 -8.46
CA LEU A 76 13.53 0.64 -9.71
C LEU A 76 13.97 1.56 -10.86
N ALA A 77 13.36 2.74 -10.99
CA ALA A 77 13.72 3.71 -12.03
C ALA A 77 15.09 4.37 -11.82
N ASP A 78 15.58 4.39 -10.57
CA ASP A 78 16.84 5.02 -10.17
C ASP A 78 18.04 4.07 -10.24
N ILE A 79 17.85 2.77 -10.01
CA ILE A 79 18.92 1.74 -10.05
C ILE A 79 19.82 1.88 -11.28
N PRO A 80 19.30 1.83 -12.53
CA PRO A 80 20.15 1.87 -13.71
C PRO A 80 20.87 3.20 -13.86
N GLU A 81 20.24 4.33 -13.51
CA GLU A 81 20.88 5.64 -13.64
C GLU A 81 22.01 5.84 -12.62
N LYS A 82 21.75 5.56 -11.33
CA LYS A 82 22.75 5.71 -10.27
C LYS A 82 23.94 4.79 -10.52
N ALA A 83 23.68 3.53 -10.88
CA ALA A 83 24.74 2.58 -11.19
C ALA A 83 25.51 2.98 -12.46
N LEU A 84 24.83 3.36 -13.54
CA LEU A 84 25.50 3.72 -14.79
C LEU A 84 26.35 4.99 -14.63
N ASN A 85 25.85 6.03 -13.95
CA ASN A 85 26.63 7.24 -13.69
C ASN A 85 27.92 6.91 -12.93
N LYS A 86 27.80 6.18 -11.81
CA LYS A 86 28.95 5.78 -10.99
C LYS A 86 30.01 5.00 -11.81
N HIS A 87 29.57 4.03 -12.61
CA HIS A 87 30.49 3.18 -13.38
C HIS A 87 31.06 3.89 -14.59
N MET A 88 30.29 4.72 -15.30
CA MET A 88 30.81 5.53 -16.40
C MET A 88 31.82 6.56 -15.90
N ASP A 89 31.56 7.23 -14.77
CA ASP A 89 32.51 8.16 -14.16
C ASP A 89 33.82 7.47 -13.78
N THR A 90 33.73 6.25 -13.26
CA THR A 90 34.91 5.41 -12.95
C THR A 90 35.65 5.04 -14.23
N MET A 91 34.94 4.59 -15.26
CA MET A 91 35.49 4.28 -16.57
C MET A 91 36.18 5.51 -17.19
N PHE A 92 35.60 6.70 -17.06
CA PHE A 92 36.18 7.96 -17.51
C PHE A 92 37.51 8.28 -16.83
N LYS A 93 37.54 8.16 -15.49
CA LYS A 93 38.76 8.39 -14.71
C LYS A 93 39.86 7.43 -15.16
N SER A 94 39.54 6.15 -15.34
CA SER A 94 40.48 5.12 -15.79
C SER A 94 40.96 5.35 -17.23
N LEU A 95 40.05 5.63 -18.17
CA LEU A 95 40.40 5.98 -19.55
C LEU A 95 41.29 7.22 -19.61
N ARG A 96 40.98 8.27 -18.84
CA ARG A 96 41.80 9.49 -18.78
C ARG A 96 43.20 9.19 -18.26
N SER A 97 43.32 8.31 -17.26
CA SER A 97 44.62 7.84 -16.74
C SER A 97 45.40 7.08 -17.80
N ASP A 98 44.76 6.14 -18.50
CA ASP A 98 45.37 5.37 -19.58
C ASP A 98 45.82 6.26 -20.75
N PHE A 99 45.02 7.25 -21.15
CA PHE A 99 45.42 8.20 -22.19
C PHE A 99 46.58 9.12 -21.77
N ARG A 100 46.67 9.49 -20.48
CA ARG A 100 47.84 10.21 -19.95
C ARG A 100 49.09 9.33 -20.05
N ARG A 101 48.99 8.06 -19.68
CA ARG A 101 50.09 7.09 -19.80
C ARG A 101 50.51 6.90 -21.26
N LEU A 102 49.55 6.78 -22.18
CA LEU A 102 49.81 6.74 -23.62
C LEU A 102 50.58 7.98 -24.10
N SER A 103 50.14 9.18 -23.70
CA SER A 103 50.81 10.42 -24.08
C SER A 103 52.23 10.52 -23.54
N SER A 104 52.48 10.06 -22.31
CA SER A 104 53.83 10.00 -21.76
C SER A 104 54.70 8.97 -22.49
N TRP A 105 54.13 7.81 -22.84
CA TRP A 105 54.80 6.77 -23.62
C TRP A 105 55.22 7.25 -25.02
N LEU A 106 54.33 7.92 -25.73
CA LEU A 106 54.65 8.47 -27.05
C LEU A 106 55.74 9.54 -26.99
N ARG A 107 55.75 10.39 -25.95
CA ARG A 107 56.82 11.39 -25.73
C ARG A 107 58.16 10.71 -25.49
N TYR A 108 58.19 9.66 -24.68
CA TYR A 108 59.39 8.88 -24.42
C TYR A 108 59.95 8.23 -25.70
N LEU A 109 59.08 7.58 -26.50
CA LEU A 109 59.52 6.99 -27.77
C LEU A 109 60.11 8.02 -28.75
N LYS A 110 59.56 9.24 -28.76
CA LYS A 110 60.05 10.33 -29.61
C LYS A 110 61.33 10.99 -29.07
N SER A 111 61.50 11.12 -27.76
CA SER A 111 62.75 11.61 -27.19
C SER A 111 63.90 10.65 -27.39
N ASP A 112 63.68 9.34 -27.21
CA ASP A 112 64.72 8.33 -27.40
C ASP A 112 65.16 8.23 -28.87
N ALA A 113 64.23 8.40 -29.81
CA ALA A 113 64.56 8.48 -31.23
C ALA A 113 65.44 9.69 -31.55
N ALA A 114 65.18 10.85 -30.95
CA ALA A 114 66.01 12.04 -31.13
C ALA A 114 67.44 11.85 -30.60
N VAL A 115 67.60 11.17 -29.46
CA VAL A 115 68.91 10.86 -28.86
C VAL A 115 69.69 9.85 -29.71
N ALA A 116 69.03 8.80 -30.23
CA ALA A 116 69.68 7.81 -31.09
C ALA A 116 70.22 8.44 -32.39
N THR A 117 69.42 9.30 -33.04
CA THR A 117 69.85 10.02 -34.25
C THR A 117 71.04 10.95 -33.98
N GLN A 118 71.12 11.56 -32.79
CA GLN A 118 72.24 12.41 -32.39
C GLN A 118 73.52 11.60 -32.11
N GLN A 119 73.40 10.39 -31.55
CA GLN A 119 74.54 9.49 -31.33
C GLN A 119 75.08 8.90 -32.65
N ASP A 120 74.21 8.52 -33.59
CA ASP A 120 74.62 8.06 -34.92
C ASP A 120 75.32 9.17 -35.72
N TRP A 121 74.86 10.42 -35.61
CA TRP A 121 75.56 11.58 -36.17
C TRP A 121 76.96 11.80 -35.57
N GLN A 122 77.12 11.57 -34.26
CA GLN A 122 78.42 11.71 -33.59
C GLN A 122 79.37 10.55 -33.91
N GLN A 123 78.87 9.33 -34.10
CA GLN A 123 79.70 8.16 -34.45
C GLN A 123 80.04 8.11 -35.94
N GLY A 124 79.15 8.58 -36.83
CA GLY A 124 79.40 8.68 -38.27
C GLY A 124 80.45 9.74 -38.67
N GLN A 125 80.80 10.66 -37.78
CA GLN A 125 81.86 11.66 -38.01
C GLN A 125 83.26 11.20 -37.57
N GLY A 126 83.42 9.96 -37.09
CA GLY A 126 84.74 9.40 -36.73
C GLY A 126 85.71 9.13 -37.89
N GLY A 127 85.33 9.45 -39.14
CA GLY A 127 86.11 9.11 -40.34
C GLY A 127 86.63 10.27 -41.19
N GLN A 128 86.13 11.50 -41.08
CA GLN A 128 86.63 12.62 -41.92
C GLN A 128 86.65 13.95 -41.17
N ASN A 129 87.85 14.49 -41.03
CA ASN A 129 88.20 15.80 -40.47
C ASN A 129 87.60 16.96 -41.28
N HIS A 130 86.33 17.34 -41.07
CA HIS A 130 85.84 18.66 -41.50
C HIS A 130 85.13 19.36 -40.33
N LYS A 131 85.77 20.41 -39.81
CA LYS A 131 85.14 21.43 -38.95
C LYS A 131 84.03 22.14 -39.73
N PRO A 132 82.85 22.37 -39.14
CA PRO A 132 82.01 23.49 -39.53
C PRO A 132 81.98 24.56 -38.43
N GLN A 133 82.09 25.81 -38.88
CA GLN A 133 81.93 27.03 -38.08
C GLN A 133 80.53 27.09 -37.44
N MET A 134 80.47 27.11 -36.11
CA MET A 134 79.32 27.63 -35.38
C MET A 134 79.44 29.15 -35.25
N MET A 135 78.91 29.88 -36.22
CA MET A 135 78.59 31.30 -36.08
C MET A 135 77.45 31.64 -37.05
N ALA A 136 76.21 31.63 -36.54
CA ALA A 136 75.08 32.47 -36.97
C ALA A 136 73.74 31.83 -36.57
N GLN A 137 73.28 32.04 -35.33
CA GLN A 137 71.85 32.17 -35.01
C GLN A 137 71.63 32.69 -33.58
N MET A 138 72.19 33.88 -33.31
CA MET A 138 71.57 34.83 -32.40
C MET A 138 71.11 36.00 -33.27
N MET A 139 69.79 36.16 -33.39
CA MET A 139 69.02 37.33 -33.83
C MET A 139 67.86 36.86 -34.71
N LEU A 140 66.66 36.90 -34.15
CA LEU A 140 65.55 37.73 -34.65
C LEU A 140 64.33 37.47 -33.76
N MET A 141 64.02 38.44 -32.89
CA MET A 141 62.64 38.69 -32.46
C MET A 141 61.84 39.24 -33.64
N PRO A 142 60.51 39.12 -33.59
CA PRO A 142 59.72 40.36 -33.57
C PRO A 142 58.68 40.42 -32.44
N GLN A 143 58.38 41.66 -32.08
CA GLN A 143 57.39 42.14 -31.12
C GLN A 143 55.99 42.31 -31.77
N ASN A 144 54.94 42.08 -30.95
CA ASN A 144 53.63 42.79 -30.88
C ASN A 144 52.61 42.60 -32.04
N THR A 145 51.27 42.60 -31.91
CA THR A 145 50.31 43.35 -31.06
C THR A 145 48.91 42.68 -30.99
N GLY A 146 48.19 42.83 -29.85
CA GLY A 146 46.71 42.96 -29.66
C GLY A 146 45.75 41.85 -30.13
N SER A 147 44.56 41.60 -29.57
CA SER A 147 43.77 42.09 -28.43
C SER A 147 42.49 41.23 -28.31
N ASP A 148 42.02 41.02 -27.08
CA ASP A 148 40.65 40.75 -26.62
C ASP A 148 39.86 39.48 -27.05
N ALA A 149 39.60 38.59 -26.07
CA ALA A 149 38.27 38.44 -25.45
C ALA A 149 38.30 37.44 -24.28
N ARG A 150 37.77 37.88 -23.13
CA ARG A 150 37.61 37.16 -21.86
C ARG A 150 36.56 36.04 -21.96
N VAL A 151 36.84 34.87 -21.36
CA VAL A 151 35.88 34.19 -20.45
C VAL A 151 36.67 33.51 -19.33
N ASN A 152 36.28 33.86 -18.11
CA ASN A 152 36.86 33.46 -16.84
C ASN A 152 36.21 32.14 -16.40
N ILE A 153 36.97 31.04 -16.26
CA ILE A 153 36.59 29.91 -15.37
C ILE A 153 37.84 29.47 -14.62
N SER A 154 37.74 29.57 -13.30
CA SER A 154 38.73 29.30 -12.29
C SER A 154 39.29 27.88 -12.32
N ALA A 155 40.62 27.77 -12.30
CA ALA A 155 41.34 26.57 -11.89
C ALA A 155 42.30 26.99 -10.77
N SER A 156 41.89 26.72 -9.53
CA SER A 156 42.75 26.83 -8.37
C SER A 156 43.61 25.56 -8.22
N GLN A 157 44.87 25.81 -7.83
CA GLN A 157 45.79 24.92 -7.11
C GLN A 157 46.52 23.79 -7.86
N MET A 158 47.83 24.02 -8.04
CA MET A 158 49.01 23.17 -7.77
C MET A 158 50.15 23.75 -8.62
N GLY A 159 51.15 24.45 -8.10
CA GLY A 159 52.03 24.10 -6.99
C GLY A 159 53.44 24.05 -7.58
N ASP A 160 54.18 25.15 -7.46
CA ASP A 160 55.56 25.30 -7.93
C ASP A 160 56.49 24.27 -7.29
N ILE A 161 57.30 23.59 -8.12
CA ILE A 161 58.50 22.88 -7.68
C ILE A 161 59.68 23.47 -8.45
N SER A 162 60.41 24.34 -7.77
CA SER A 162 61.75 24.78 -8.11
C SER A 162 62.73 23.61 -7.89
N LEU A 163 63.51 23.27 -8.93
CA LEU A 163 64.67 22.38 -8.82
C LEU A 163 65.94 23.19 -9.14
N ARG A 164 66.60 23.64 -8.08
CA ARG A 164 67.98 24.14 -8.11
C ARG A 164 68.87 23.02 -7.57
N GLY A 165 69.53 22.29 -8.46
CA GLY A 165 70.52 21.27 -8.13
C GLY A 165 71.88 21.68 -8.66
N THR A 166 72.87 21.78 -7.77
CA THR A 166 74.25 22.21 -8.04
C THR A 166 75.02 21.18 -8.86
N ALA A 167 75.77 21.68 -9.84
CA ALA A 167 76.70 20.92 -10.66
C ALA A 167 77.98 20.61 -9.89
N ALA A 168 78.07 19.43 -9.28
CA ALA A 168 79.33 18.81 -8.88
C ALA A 168 79.10 17.29 -8.78
N ASN A 169 79.96 16.52 -9.45
CA ASN A 169 79.97 15.06 -9.61
C ASN A 169 79.16 14.51 -10.79
N LEU A 170 79.73 14.62 -11.99
CA LEU A 170 79.38 13.75 -13.12
C LEU A 170 80.17 12.43 -12.98
N PRO A 171 79.50 11.26 -12.98
CA PRO A 171 80.20 9.97 -13.01
C PRO A 171 80.86 9.74 -14.37
N ASP A 172 81.95 8.97 -14.35
CA ASP A 172 82.67 8.50 -15.54
C ASP A 172 81.70 7.80 -16.52
N PHE A 173 81.76 8.21 -17.79
CA PHE A 173 80.88 7.77 -18.87
C PHE A 173 80.88 6.23 -19.07
N ASN A 174 82.00 5.57 -18.77
CA ASN A 174 82.12 4.10 -18.85
C ASN A 174 81.35 3.38 -17.73
N SER A 175 81.19 4.00 -16.56
CA SER A 175 80.40 3.43 -15.46
C SER A 175 78.89 3.48 -15.72
N LEU A 176 78.44 4.46 -16.51
CA LEU A 176 77.05 4.60 -16.96
C LEU A 176 76.67 3.57 -18.04
N GLN A 177 77.60 3.17 -18.92
CA GLN A 177 77.35 2.13 -19.93
C GLN A 177 77.21 0.72 -19.33
N GLN A 178 77.93 0.41 -18.25
CA GLN A 178 77.82 -0.90 -17.58
C GLN A 178 76.64 -0.99 -16.60
N ALA A 179 76.14 0.13 -16.07
CA ALA A 179 74.97 0.16 -15.19
C ALA A 179 73.62 0.10 -15.94
N LEU A 180 73.60 0.39 -17.24
CA LEU A 180 72.38 0.47 -18.05
C LEU A 180 71.57 -0.85 -18.10
N PRO A 181 72.18 -2.04 -18.28
CA PRO A 181 71.42 -3.30 -18.33
C PRO A 181 70.81 -3.69 -16.98
N GLN A 182 71.46 -3.37 -15.86
CA GLN A 182 70.95 -3.67 -14.52
C GLN A 182 69.87 -2.69 -14.04
N HIS A 183 69.90 -1.44 -14.51
CA HIS A 183 68.82 -0.48 -14.28
C HIS A 183 67.54 -0.86 -15.06
N MET A 184 67.68 -1.31 -16.31
CA MET A 184 66.55 -1.78 -17.14
C MET A 184 65.82 -2.99 -16.50
N ALA A 185 66.54 -3.92 -15.88
CA ALA A 185 65.93 -5.09 -15.22
C ALA A 185 65.13 -4.75 -13.95
N LYS A 186 65.50 -3.68 -13.23
CA LYS A 186 64.76 -3.18 -12.05
C LYS A 186 63.50 -2.38 -12.39
N HIS A 187 63.27 -2.06 -13.68
CA HIS A 187 62.17 -1.21 -14.14
C HIS A 187 60.86 -1.95 -14.45
N ASN A 188 60.76 -3.26 -14.24
CA ASN A 188 59.52 -4.04 -14.44
C ASN A 188 58.30 -3.56 -13.61
N ASN A 189 58.52 -2.73 -12.58
CA ASN A 189 57.45 -2.11 -11.78
C ASN A 189 57.19 -0.63 -12.09
N MET A 190 57.88 -0.02 -13.06
CA MET A 190 57.55 1.34 -13.46
C MET A 190 56.20 1.38 -14.18
N PRO A 191 55.36 2.41 -13.92
CA PRO A 191 54.04 2.54 -14.56
C PRO A 191 54.12 2.59 -16.09
N PHE A 192 55.29 2.89 -16.65
CA PHE A 192 55.61 2.83 -18.09
C PHE A 192 55.67 1.39 -18.63
N VAL A 193 56.47 0.50 -18.02
CA VAL A 193 56.65 -0.88 -18.50
C VAL A 193 55.33 -1.65 -18.47
N ARG A 194 54.48 -1.42 -17.45
CA ARG A 194 53.13 -2.00 -17.41
C ARG A 194 52.20 -1.46 -18.49
N PHE A 195 52.36 -0.21 -18.92
CA PHE A 195 51.55 0.37 -19.98
C PHE A 195 52.01 -0.12 -21.36
N GLU A 196 53.31 -0.25 -21.58
CA GLU A 196 53.87 -0.92 -22.76
C GLU A 196 53.39 -2.36 -22.89
N GLN A 197 53.43 -3.13 -21.80
CA GLN A 197 52.88 -4.50 -21.78
C GLN A 197 51.38 -4.51 -22.10
N LYS A 198 50.61 -3.52 -21.60
CA LYS A 198 49.18 -3.39 -21.89
C LYS A 198 48.92 -3.01 -23.35
N MET A 199 49.75 -2.15 -23.94
CA MET A 199 49.68 -1.81 -25.36
C MET A 199 50.28 -2.89 -26.25
N ALA A 200 51.09 -3.82 -25.73
CA ALA A 200 51.74 -4.93 -26.44
C ALA A 200 52.17 -4.53 -27.85
N ALA A 201 52.82 -3.37 -27.97
CA ALA A 201 53.19 -2.80 -29.26
C ALA A 201 54.25 -3.70 -29.90
N THR A 202 54.03 -4.13 -31.14
CA THR A 202 55.04 -4.90 -31.85
C THR A 202 56.27 -4.01 -32.09
N PRO A 203 57.48 -4.58 -32.14
CA PRO A 203 58.68 -3.80 -32.46
C PRO A 203 58.54 -3.01 -33.77
N ALA A 204 57.85 -3.59 -34.76
CA ALA A 204 57.52 -2.93 -36.02
C ALA A 204 56.66 -1.67 -35.82
N LEU A 205 55.60 -1.74 -35.02
CA LEU A 205 54.77 -0.58 -34.70
C LEU A 205 55.56 0.52 -33.97
N ILE A 206 56.45 0.13 -33.06
CA ILE A 206 57.32 1.08 -32.34
C ILE A 206 58.25 1.81 -33.30
N ALA A 207 58.88 1.09 -34.24
CA ALA A 207 59.73 1.69 -35.27
C ALA A 207 58.95 2.67 -36.15
N GLU A 208 57.73 2.30 -36.56
CA GLU A 208 56.87 3.13 -37.40
C GLU A 208 56.39 4.40 -36.64
N ILE A 209 56.09 4.29 -35.34
CA ILE A 209 55.81 5.44 -34.46
C ILE A 209 57.01 6.40 -34.40
N ARG A 210 58.22 5.87 -34.22
CA ARG A 210 59.45 6.67 -34.13
C ARG A 210 59.70 7.44 -35.41
N ASN A 211 59.49 6.80 -36.56
CA ASN A 211 59.75 7.39 -37.89
C ASN A 211 58.63 8.34 -38.38
N THR A 212 57.46 8.36 -37.74
CA THR A 212 56.32 9.16 -38.19
C THR A 212 56.29 10.54 -37.52
N ASP A 213 56.60 11.61 -38.25
CA ASP A 213 56.55 12.99 -37.71
C ASP A 213 55.19 13.69 -37.89
N ASN A 214 54.35 13.16 -38.78
CA ASN A 214 53.00 13.67 -38.99
C ASN A 214 52.05 13.16 -37.90
N ILE A 215 51.54 14.08 -37.06
CA ILE A 215 50.59 13.77 -35.96
C ILE A 215 49.33 13.05 -36.48
N SER A 216 48.85 13.36 -37.69
CA SER A 216 47.69 12.70 -38.29
C SER A 216 47.99 11.24 -38.67
N ALA A 217 49.17 10.98 -39.23
CA ALA A 217 49.62 9.62 -39.55
C ALA A 217 49.82 8.81 -38.27
N LEU A 218 50.45 9.41 -37.24
CA LEU A 218 50.63 8.77 -35.93
C LEU A 218 49.27 8.39 -35.28
N ARG A 219 48.28 9.28 -35.36
CA ARG A 219 46.92 9.01 -34.86
C ARG A 219 46.27 7.84 -35.60
N SER A 220 46.41 7.79 -36.93
CA SER A 220 45.83 6.73 -37.75
C SER A 220 46.48 5.38 -37.44
N LEU A 221 47.79 5.37 -37.23
CA LEU A 221 48.58 4.19 -36.89
C LEU A 221 48.26 3.64 -35.50
N LEU A 222 48.05 4.52 -34.51
CA LEU A 222 47.71 4.12 -33.14
C LEU A 222 46.22 3.80 -32.95
N ALA A 223 45.34 4.26 -33.83
CA ALA A 223 43.89 4.10 -33.67
C ALA A 223 43.46 2.65 -33.44
N PRO A 224 43.90 1.66 -34.26
CA PRO A 224 43.50 0.26 -34.10
C PRO A 224 43.91 -0.30 -32.74
N GLU A 225 45.10 0.06 -32.25
CA GLU A 225 45.64 -0.41 -30.98
C GLU A 225 44.90 0.22 -29.79
N ILE A 226 44.65 1.53 -29.84
CA ILE A 226 43.85 2.24 -28.83
C ILE A 226 42.44 1.67 -28.78
N GLU A 227 41.82 1.42 -29.93
CA GLU A 227 40.48 0.84 -30.00
C GLU A 227 40.44 -0.57 -29.41
N THR A 228 41.41 -1.42 -29.77
CA THR A 228 41.41 -2.84 -29.42
C THR A 228 41.87 -3.09 -27.98
N LYS A 229 42.93 -2.41 -27.53
CA LYS A 229 43.60 -2.68 -26.25
C LYS A 229 43.20 -1.73 -25.13
N LEU A 230 42.80 -0.50 -25.45
CA LEU A 230 42.32 0.45 -24.44
C LEU A 230 40.80 0.48 -24.38
N ILE A 231 40.11 0.82 -25.48
CA ILE A 231 38.68 1.14 -25.46
C ILE A 231 37.80 -0.10 -25.33
N LYS A 232 37.99 -1.10 -26.19
CA LYS A 232 37.14 -2.31 -26.25
C LYS A 232 37.03 -3.02 -24.88
N PRO A 233 38.12 -3.21 -24.10
CA PRO A 233 38.03 -3.83 -22.77
C PRO A 233 37.10 -3.09 -21.80
N TYR A 234 37.06 -1.75 -21.82
CA TYR A 234 36.16 -0.99 -20.95
C TYR A 234 34.68 -1.24 -21.28
N PHE A 235 34.33 -1.33 -22.57
CA PHE A 235 32.95 -1.66 -22.98
C PHE A 235 32.60 -3.11 -22.66
N VAL A 236 33.54 -4.04 -22.78
CA VAL A 236 33.35 -5.44 -22.33
C VAL A 236 33.08 -5.48 -20.83
N GLU A 237 33.85 -4.73 -20.04
CA GLU A 237 33.67 -4.68 -18.59
C GLU A 237 32.36 -4.01 -18.19
N LEU A 238 31.97 -2.92 -18.87
CA LEU A 238 30.67 -2.26 -18.67
C LEU A 238 29.51 -3.22 -18.96
N ASN A 239 29.61 -4.03 -20.02
CA ASN A 239 28.63 -5.08 -20.32
C ASN A 239 28.59 -6.16 -19.22
N LYS A 240 29.74 -6.61 -18.70
CA LYS A 240 29.80 -7.57 -17.60
C LYS A 240 29.16 -7.00 -16.32
N LEU A 241 29.48 -5.76 -15.97
CA LEU A 241 28.91 -5.06 -14.81
C LEU A 241 27.39 -4.93 -14.94
N TRP A 242 26.90 -4.57 -16.12
CA TRP A 242 25.46 -4.52 -16.40
C TRP A 242 24.79 -5.87 -16.16
N GLN A 243 25.35 -6.95 -16.70
CA GLN A 243 24.79 -8.30 -16.57
C GLN A 243 24.91 -8.89 -15.16
N ARG A 244 25.99 -8.60 -14.44
CA ARG A 244 26.28 -9.22 -13.13
C ARG A 244 25.72 -8.45 -11.94
N GLN A 245 25.52 -7.13 -12.06
CA GLN A 245 25.15 -6.29 -10.92
C GLN A 245 23.86 -5.52 -11.17
N ILE A 246 23.79 -4.76 -12.28
CA ILE A 246 22.68 -3.82 -12.50
C ILE A 246 21.39 -4.56 -12.85
N LEU A 247 21.44 -5.46 -13.84
CA LEU A 247 20.27 -6.23 -14.29
C LEU A 247 19.69 -7.11 -13.16
N PRO A 248 20.49 -7.89 -12.39
CA PRO A 248 19.96 -8.66 -11.26
C PRO A 248 19.32 -7.78 -10.18
N SER A 249 19.90 -6.61 -9.90
CA SER A 249 19.32 -5.67 -8.91
C SER A 249 17.96 -5.14 -9.36
N MET A 250 17.81 -4.83 -10.65
CA MET A 250 16.52 -4.43 -11.23
C MET A 250 15.49 -5.57 -11.16
N GLN A 251 15.89 -6.79 -11.52
CA GLN A 251 15.02 -7.98 -11.46
C GLN A 251 14.60 -8.31 -10.02
N GLN A 252 15.50 -8.14 -9.04
CA GLN A 252 15.16 -8.34 -7.64
C GLN A 252 14.14 -7.30 -7.16
N GLN A 253 14.32 -6.04 -7.54
CA GLN A 253 13.38 -4.98 -7.18
C GLN A 253 12.02 -5.16 -7.87
N GLU A 254 12.01 -5.62 -9.13
CA GLU A 254 10.79 -6.04 -9.82
C GLU A 254 10.05 -7.13 -9.05
N LYS A 255 10.74 -8.20 -8.62
CA LYS A 255 10.14 -9.27 -7.80
C LYS A 255 9.57 -8.73 -6.49
N ASN A 256 10.28 -7.81 -5.83
CA ASN A 256 9.81 -7.17 -4.60
C ASN A 256 8.51 -6.37 -4.85
N ILE A 257 8.44 -5.62 -5.95
CA ILE A 257 7.24 -4.89 -6.36
C ILE A 257 6.08 -5.85 -6.61
N LEU A 258 6.30 -6.94 -7.36
CA LEU A 258 5.27 -7.94 -7.64
C LEU A 258 4.79 -8.65 -6.36
N LYS A 259 5.69 -8.94 -5.41
CA LYS A 259 5.32 -9.49 -4.10
C LYS A 259 4.45 -8.53 -3.31
N LYS A 260 4.82 -7.24 -3.25
CA LYS A 260 4.00 -6.19 -2.62
C LYS A 260 2.63 -6.08 -3.28
N MET A 261 2.57 -6.11 -4.61
CA MET A 261 1.29 -6.12 -5.33
C MET A 261 0.42 -7.33 -4.95
N ALA A 262 1.00 -8.53 -4.84
CA ALA A 262 0.27 -9.74 -4.50
C ALA A 262 -0.26 -9.74 -3.04
N THR A 263 0.42 -9.08 -2.11
CA THR A 263 -0.08 -8.91 -0.74
C THR A 263 -1.30 -7.99 -0.65
N TYR A 264 -1.50 -7.13 -1.64
CA TYR A 264 -2.64 -6.23 -1.68
C TYR A 264 -3.80 -6.88 -2.44
N LYS A 265 -4.84 -7.27 -1.69
CA LYS A 265 -6.13 -7.67 -2.27
C LYS A 265 -6.86 -6.42 -2.76
N PHE A 266 -6.54 -5.96 -3.96
CA PHE A 266 -7.38 -4.98 -4.64
C PHE A 266 -8.71 -5.65 -5.01
N SER A 267 -9.82 -4.96 -4.75
CA SER A 267 -11.11 -5.41 -5.25
C SER A 267 -11.06 -5.44 -6.78
N THR A 268 -11.70 -6.41 -7.41
CA THR A 268 -11.81 -6.47 -8.88
C THR A 268 -12.50 -5.25 -9.47
N ASP A 269 -13.29 -4.55 -8.66
CA ASP A 269 -14.05 -3.36 -9.05
C ASP A 269 -13.27 -2.05 -8.86
N ASP A 270 -12.09 -2.11 -8.23
CA ASP A 270 -11.23 -0.94 -8.12
C ASP A 270 -10.60 -0.63 -9.47
N ILE A 271 -10.68 0.64 -9.88
CA ILE A 271 -9.94 1.27 -10.99
C ILE A 271 -8.45 0.86 -11.00
N GLY A 272 -7.92 0.42 -9.85
CA GLY A 272 -6.60 -0.16 -9.69
C GLY A 272 -6.33 -1.42 -10.52
N TYR A 273 -7.28 -2.33 -10.77
CA TYR A 273 -6.98 -3.65 -11.35
C TYR A 273 -6.36 -3.57 -12.75
N ALA A 274 -6.91 -2.71 -13.62
CA ALA A 274 -6.34 -2.44 -14.96
C ALA A 274 -4.93 -1.83 -14.86
N GLY A 275 -4.74 -0.88 -13.92
CA GLY A 275 -3.44 -0.28 -13.64
C GLY A 275 -2.40 -1.29 -13.13
N PHE A 276 -2.81 -2.27 -12.31
CA PHE A 276 -1.93 -3.35 -11.83
C PHE A 276 -1.51 -4.30 -12.93
N SER A 277 -2.45 -4.70 -13.80
CA SER A 277 -2.11 -5.52 -14.97
C SER A 277 -1.13 -4.80 -15.89
N GLN A 278 -1.40 -3.52 -16.19
CA GLN A 278 -0.50 -2.68 -16.99
C GLN A 278 0.88 -2.56 -16.33
N MET A 279 0.94 -2.35 -15.02
CA MET A 279 2.19 -2.27 -14.28
C MET A 279 2.96 -3.60 -14.31
N LYS A 280 2.30 -4.75 -14.14
CA LYS A 280 2.94 -6.07 -14.24
C LYS A 280 3.55 -6.30 -15.62
N HIS A 281 2.80 -5.99 -16.67
CA HIS A 281 3.30 -6.08 -18.05
C HIS A 281 4.49 -5.14 -18.28
N LEU A 282 4.41 -3.92 -17.75
CA LEU A 282 5.45 -2.92 -17.89
C LEU A 282 6.75 -3.30 -17.16
N LEU A 283 6.64 -3.86 -15.96
CA LEU A 283 7.76 -4.40 -15.20
C LEU A 283 8.47 -5.50 -16.00
N ALA A 284 7.71 -6.49 -16.48
CA ALA A 284 8.26 -7.58 -17.28
C ALA A 284 8.95 -7.07 -18.57
N THR A 285 8.29 -6.14 -19.27
CA THR A 285 8.84 -5.51 -20.47
C THR A 285 10.11 -4.71 -20.18
N THR A 286 10.16 -4.01 -19.04
CA THR A 286 11.34 -3.24 -18.61
C THR A 286 12.52 -4.18 -18.34
N SER A 287 12.28 -5.29 -17.65
CA SER A 287 13.27 -6.34 -17.39
C SER A 287 13.83 -6.94 -18.67
N GLN A 288 12.95 -7.28 -19.61
CA GLN A 288 13.32 -7.83 -20.92
C GLN A 288 14.15 -6.83 -21.74
N LYS A 289 13.71 -5.55 -21.79
CA LYS A 289 14.47 -4.49 -22.46
C LYS A 289 15.84 -4.26 -21.80
N ALA A 290 15.91 -4.30 -20.47
CA ALA A 290 17.18 -4.20 -19.74
C ALA A 290 18.13 -5.35 -20.06
N ALA A 291 17.62 -6.57 -20.22
CA ALA A 291 18.42 -7.74 -20.57
C ALA A 291 19.04 -7.63 -21.99
N GLN A 292 18.36 -6.95 -22.91
CA GLN A 292 18.81 -6.71 -24.29
C GLN A 292 19.86 -5.58 -24.41
N ILE A 293 20.12 -4.82 -23.34
CA ILE A 293 21.10 -3.73 -23.40
C ILE A 293 22.50 -4.30 -23.58
N ARG A 294 23.17 -3.80 -24.61
CA ARG A 294 24.57 -4.04 -24.92
C ARG A 294 25.23 -2.70 -25.17
N PHE A 295 26.29 -2.43 -24.43
CA PHE A 295 27.12 -1.25 -24.60
C PHE A 295 28.09 -1.51 -25.74
N GLN A 296 28.00 -0.68 -26.77
CA GLN A 296 28.91 -0.70 -27.91
C GLN A 296 29.67 0.61 -27.95
N ARG A 297 30.86 0.54 -28.54
CA ARG A 297 31.65 1.74 -28.82
C ARG A 297 30.89 2.66 -29.81
N PRO A 298 31.05 3.98 -29.71
CA PRO A 298 30.54 4.92 -30.71
C PRO A 298 31.10 4.62 -32.11
N GLU A 299 30.27 4.78 -33.15
CA GLU A 299 30.65 4.55 -34.55
C GLU A 299 31.64 5.59 -35.08
N LYS A 300 31.58 6.82 -34.56
CA LYS A 300 32.47 7.90 -34.98
C LYS A 300 33.91 7.53 -34.65
N ARG A 301 34.72 7.26 -35.68
CA ARG A 301 36.17 7.05 -35.52
C ARG A 301 36.76 8.23 -34.74
N PHE A 302 37.69 7.92 -33.84
CA PHE A 302 38.41 8.91 -33.04
C PHE A 302 37.58 9.77 -32.08
N TRP A 303 36.36 9.34 -31.70
CA TRP A 303 35.55 10.04 -30.67
C TRP A 303 36.32 10.27 -29.36
N TRP A 304 37.32 9.44 -29.09
CA TRP A 304 38.20 9.47 -27.92
C TRP A 304 39.40 10.44 -28.05
N LEU A 305 39.58 11.17 -29.15
CA LEU A 305 40.67 12.13 -29.27
C LEU A 305 40.41 13.42 -28.49
N SER A 306 39.17 13.93 -28.52
CA SER A 306 38.82 15.17 -27.83
C SER A 306 38.09 14.90 -26.50
N VAL A 307 38.22 15.82 -25.54
CA VAL A 307 37.46 15.77 -24.28
C VAL A 307 35.96 15.85 -24.56
N GLU A 308 35.57 16.71 -25.48
CA GLU A 308 34.19 16.90 -25.92
C GLU A 308 33.62 15.65 -26.60
N GLY A 309 34.38 14.99 -27.47
CA GLY A 309 33.99 13.75 -28.14
C GLY A 309 33.73 12.61 -27.16
N LYS A 310 34.55 12.51 -26.10
CA LYS A 310 34.35 11.53 -25.00
C LYS A 310 33.06 11.82 -24.24
N SER A 311 32.88 13.07 -23.80
CA SER A 311 31.74 13.49 -23.01
C SER A 311 30.42 13.29 -23.78
N SER A 312 30.35 13.80 -25.02
CA SER A 312 29.18 13.69 -25.89
C SER A 312 28.81 12.24 -26.22
N SER A 313 29.79 11.40 -26.55
CA SER A 313 29.54 9.99 -26.88
C SER A 313 28.97 9.20 -25.71
N LEU A 314 29.47 9.47 -24.50
CA LEU A 314 29.02 8.78 -23.30
C LEU A 314 27.67 9.30 -22.81
N GLN A 315 27.42 10.60 -22.98
CA GLN A 315 26.09 11.17 -22.80
C GLN A 315 25.09 10.55 -23.78
N ALA A 316 25.49 10.32 -25.05
CA ALA A 316 24.65 9.62 -26.03
C ALA A 316 24.37 8.17 -25.62
N ILE A 317 25.36 7.45 -25.08
CA ILE A 317 25.16 6.10 -24.53
C ILE A 317 24.17 6.13 -23.36
N LYS A 318 24.31 7.09 -22.44
CA LYS A 318 23.38 7.28 -21.31
C LYS A 318 21.95 7.53 -21.79
N ILE A 319 21.78 8.46 -22.72
CA ILE A 319 20.48 8.80 -23.31
C ILE A 319 19.89 7.57 -24.02
N ASN A 320 20.69 6.81 -24.76
CA ASN A 320 20.24 5.61 -25.45
C ASN A 320 19.79 4.51 -24.48
N VAL A 321 20.50 4.30 -23.37
CA VAL A 321 20.06 3.38 -22.30
C VAL A 321 18.75 3.85 -21.68
N GLN A 322 18.65 5.14 -21.33
CA GLN A 322 17.42 5.72 -20.77
C GLN A 322 16.23 5.58 -21.73
N LYS A 323 16.46 5.83 -23.03
CA LYS A 323 15.45 5.70 -24.08
C LYS A 323 15.04 4.24 -24.30
N LYS A 324 15.99 3.30 -24.33
CA LYS A 324 15.70 1.86 -24.52
C LYS A 324 14.96 1.27 -23.34
N LEU A 325 15.36 1.61 -22.12
CA LEU A 325 14.65 1.16 -20.94
C LEU A 325 13.22 1.75 -20.92
N ASN A 326 13.06 3.00 -21.42
CA ASN A 326 11.85 3.83 -21.33
C ASN A 326 11.03 3.67 -20.03
N PRO A 327 11.61 3.39 -18.83
CA PRO A 327 10.80 3.08 -17.67
C PRO A 327 10.27 4.39 -17.11
N ARG A 328 10.98 5.51 -17.31
CA ARG A 328 10.69 6.76 -16.64
C ARG A 328 9.38 7.37 -17.06
N GLY A 329 9.04 7.41 -18.35
CA GLY A 329 7.77 8.01 -18.78
C GLY A 329 6.58 7.26 -18.19
N GLN A 330 6.56 5.94 -18.39
CA GLN A 330 5.44 5.10 -18.02
C GLN A 330 5.42 4.72 -16.53
N LEU A 331 6.56 4.46 -15.89
CA LEU A 331 6.62 4.30 -14.43
C LEU A 331 6.30 5.61 -13.71
N LYS A 332 6.69 6.78 -14.24
CA LYS A 332 6.27 8.06 -13.65
C LYS A 332 4.76 8.27 -13.79
N SER A 333 4.15 7.92 -14.93
CA SER A 333 2.70 8.03 -15.09
C SER A 333 1.95 7.07 -14.16
N ILE A 334 2.42 5.83 -14.02
CA ILE A 334 1.86 4.87 -13.05
C ILE A 334 2.05 5.39 -11.62
N ARG A 335 3.25 5.91 -11.30
CA ARG A 335 3.53 6.53 -10.00
C ARG A 335 2.61 7.71 -9.72
N SER A 336 2.37 8.59 -10.69
CA SER A 336 1.45 9.72 -10.51
C SER A 336 0.03 9.23 -10.30
N GLN A 337 -0.42 8.21 -11.04
CA GLN A 337 -1.74 7.59 -10.83
C GLN A 337 -1.87 6.99 -9.42
N LEU A 338 -0.82 6.31 -8.92
CA LEU A 338 -0.78 5.78 -7.55
C LEU A 338 -0.83 6.90 -6.51
N LEU A 339 -0.08 7.99 -6.69
CA LEU A 339 -0.12 9.14 -5.79
C LEU A 339 -1.50 9.83 -5.80
N THR A 340 -2.12 9.99 -6.97
CA THR A 340 -3.49 10.49 -7.10
C THR A 340 -4.48 9.55 -6.40
N ARG A 341 -4.33 8.23 -6.52
CA ARG A 341 -5.17 7.27 -5.80
C ARG A 341 -4.96 7.34 -4.29
N ALA A 342 -3.73 7.48 -3.81
CA ALA A 342 -3.46 7.67 -2.39
C ALA A 342 -4.10 8.96 -1.84
N ALA A 343 -4.09 10.05 -2.61
CA ALA A 343 -4.79 11.28 -2.26
C ALA A 343 -6.32 11.07 -2.24
N ALA A 344 -6.88 10.38 -3.25
CA ALA A 344 -8.29 10.05 -3.30
C ALA A 344 -8.73 9.18 -2.12
N LEU A 345 -7.94 8.18 -1.72
CA LEU A 345 -8.23 7.35 -0.53
C LEU A 345 -8.27 8.17 0.77
N ARG A 346 -7.40 9.18 0.88
CA ARG A 346 -7.40 10.11 2.02
C ARG A 346 -8.64 11.01 2.03
N ASP A 347 -9.11 11.41 0.86
CA ASP A 347 -10.35 12.19 0.75
C ASP A 347 -11.59 11.31 0.99
N ASP A 348 -11.58 10.06 0.52
CA ASP A 348 -12.60 9.05 0.83
C ASP A 348 -12.67 8.79 2.34
N GLU A 349 -11.52 8.71 3.02
CA GLU A 349 -11.45 8.58 4.48
C GLU A 349 -12.16 9.74 5.18
N LYS A 350 -11.85 10.99 4.79
CA LYS A 350 -12.51 12.19 5.35
C LYS A 350 -14.01 12.20 5.07
N GLN A 351 -14.41 11.85 3.85
CA GLN A 351 -15.82 11.79 3.47
C GLN A 351 -16.57 10.73 4.27
N LEU A 352 -15.97 9.55 4.49
CA LEU A 352 -16.56 8.50 5.30
C LEU A 352 -16.63 8.89 6.79
N GLN A 353 -15.61 9.57 7.32
CA GLN A 353 -15.67 10.14 8.68
C GLN A 353 -16.81 11.18 8.81
N ALA A 354 -16.96 12.07 7.83
CA ALA A 354 -18.06 13.02 7.79
C ALA A 354 -19.43 12.33 7.66
N LYS A 355 -19.50 11.23 6.88
CA LYS A 355 -20.70 10.41 6.75
C LYS A 355 -21.05 9.69 8.04
N ILE A 356 -20.06 9.18 8.79
CA ILE A 356 -20.26 8.61 10.14
C ILE A 356 -20.84 9.67 11.08
N LEU A 357 -20.27 10.87 11.11
CA LEU A 357 -20.78 11.97 11.95
C LEU A 357 -22.20 12.38 11.55
N THR A 358 -22.47 12.45 10.26
CA THR A 358 -23.81 12.77 9.72
C THR A 358 -24.81 11.67 10.06
N LEU A 359 -24.44 10.39 9.93
CA LEU A 359 -25.28 9.26 10.32
C LEU A 359 -25.58 9.32 11.81
N LYS A 360 -24.57 9.52 12.67
CA LYS A 360 -24.77 9.69 14.13
C LYS A 360 -25.68 10.88 14.46
N LYS A 361 -25.53 12.02 13.78
CA LYS A 361 -26.36 13.22 13.99
C LYS A 361 -27.79 13.04 13.49
N ASN A 362 -27.98 12.46 12.31
CA ASN A 362 -29.31 12.16 11.79
C ASN A 362 -30.01 11.15 12.69
N PHE A 363 -29.25 10.21 13.22
CA PHE A 363 -29.73 9.20 14.14
C PHE A 363 -30.16 9.81 15.49
N SER A 364 -29.35 10.69 16.09
CA SER A 364 -29.74 11.40 17.32
C SER A 364 -30.99 12.26 17.11
N LYS A 365 -31.11 12.94 15.96
CA LYS A 365 -32.32 13.68 15.58
C LYS A 365 -33.55 12.78 15.43
N ILE A 366 -33.41 11.59 14.87
CA ILE A 366 -34.53 10.65 14.74
C ILE A 366 -35.01 10.20 16.12
N ILE A 367 -34.08 9.89 17.04
CA ILE A 367 -34.44 9.55 18.42
C ILE A 367 -35.14 10.74 19.09
N GLU A 368 -34.56 11.94 19.01
CA GLU A 368 -35.09 13.15 19.64
C GLU A 368 -36.48 13.50 19.10
N SER A 369 -36.64 13.58 17.77
CA SER A 369 -37.92 13.87 17.12
C SER A 369 -38.99 12.81 17.36
N ARG A 370 -38.63 11.53 17.51
CA ARG A 370 -39.60 10.48 17.85
C ARG A 370 -39.92 10.47 19.33
N SER A 371 -38.96 10.79 20.20
CA SER A 371 -39.22 10.91 21.64
C SER A 371 -40.18 12.08 21.95
N SER A 372 -40.08 13.19 21.23
CA SER A 372 -40.97 14.34 21.41
C SER A 372 -42.36 14.16 20.79
N ASN A 373 -42.48 13.37 19.72
CA ASN A 373 -43.73 13.17 18.98
C ASN A 373 -44.55 11.92 19.40
N ILE A 374 -44.20 11.25 20.51
CA ILE A 374 -45.03 10.16 21.05
C ILE A 374 -45.79 10.68 22.28
N PRO A 375 -46.94 11.39 22.11
CA PRO A 375 -47.70 11.99 23.20
C PRO A 375 -48.33 10.95 24.16
N PHE A 376 -48.40 9.68 23.77
CA PHE A 376 -49.10 8.63 24.53
C PHE A 376 -48.19 7.73 25.38
N VAL A 377 -46.89 7.61 25.03
CA VAL A 377 -45.91 6.79 25.75
C VAL A 377 -44.96 7.66 26.58
N GLY A 378 -44.83 8.94 26.23
CA GLY A 378 -43.88 9.87 26.85
C GLY A 378 -44.18 10.23 28.30
N LYS A 379 -45.43 10.43 28.74
CA LYS A 379 -45.67 10.96 30.10
C LYS A 379 -45.16 10.08 31.25
N PRO A 380 -45.36 8.75 31.27
CA PRO A 380 -44.81 7.90 32.33
C PRO A 380 -43.32 7.56 32.15
N LEU A 381 -42.73 7.74 30.96
CA LEU A 381 -41.34 7.37 30.65
C LEU A 381 -40.39 8.56 30.44
N ALA A 382 -40.89 9.79 30.31
CA ALA A 382 -40.11 11.01 30.04
C ALA A 382 -39.13 11.38 31.16
N GLY A 383 -39.29 10.80 32.36
CA GLY A 383 -38.38 11.01 33.48
C GLY A 383 -37.15 10.10 33.50
N ILE A 384 -37.07 9.09 32.64
CA ILE A 384 -35.96 8.13 32.65
C ILE A 384 -35.12 8.32 31.38
N PRO A 385 -33.93 8.96 31.46
CA PRO A 385 -32.99 9.00 30.34
C PRO A 385 -32.44 7.58 30.13
N MET A 386 -33.16 6.77 29.36
CA MET A 386 -32.68 5.44 28.99
C MET A 386 -31.69 5.56 27.84
N ALA A 387 -30.47 5.08 28.07
CA ALA A 387 -29.56 4.77 26.97
C ALA A 387 -30.23 3.72 26.08
N LEU A 388 -30.50 4.09 24.82
CA LEU A 388 -31.25 3.22 23.91
C LEU A 388 -30.51 1.91 23.60
N LEU A 389 -29.19 1.92 23.72
CA LEU A 389 -28.33 0.78 23.39
C LEU A 389 -28.57 -0.42 24.33
N PRO A 390 -28.44 -0.30 25.67
CA PRO A 390 -28.84 -1.37 26.60
C PRO A 390 -30.29 -1.85 26.39
N PHE A 391 -31.19 -0.93 26.06
CA PHE A 391 -32.59 -1.27 25.81
C PHE A 391 -32.77 -2.14 24.55
N VAL A 392 -32.04 -1.82 23.48
CA VAL A 392 -32.02 -2.60 22.23
C VAL A 392 -31.41 -3.99 22.47
N GLU A 393 -30.32 -4.06 23.23
CA GLU A 393 -29.62 -5.33 23.52
C GLU A 393 -30.52 -6.30 24.29
N HIS A 394 -31.31 -5.81 25.25
CA HIS A 394 -32.24 -6.62 26.03
C HIS A 394 -33.68 -6.58 25.54
N PHE A 395 -33.93 -6.04 24.34
CA PHE A 395 -35.29 -5.91 23.80
C PHE A 395 -36.08 -7.24 23.80
N PRO A 396 -35.51 -8.40 23.39
CA PRO A 396 -36.22 -9.68 23.47
C PRO A 396 -36.67 -10.04 24.89
N LEU A 397 -35.83 -9.80 25.89
CA LEU A 397 -36.14 -10.06 27.29
C LEU A 397 -37.26 -9.14 27.79
N ILE A 398 -37.19 -7.85 27.46
CA ILE A 398 -38.20 -6.84 27.83
C ILE A 398 -39.56 -7.21 27.23
N VAL A 399 -39.60 -7.63 25.96
CA VAL A 399 -40.82 -8.13 25.31
C VAL A 399 -41.33 -9.38 26.02
N ALA A 400 -40.47 -10.36 26.32
CA ALA A 400 -40.87 -11.60 26.97
C ALA A 400 -41.45 -11.37 28.37
N ILE A 401 -40.82 -10.51 29.19
CA ILE A 401 -41.32 -10.13 30.52
C ILE A 401 -42.65 -9.42 30.39
N SER A 402 -42.76 -8.44 29.49
CA SER A 402 -44.00 -7.66 29.30
C SER A 402 -45.16 -8.56 28.85
N LEU A 403 -44.92 -9.44 27.88
CA LEU A 403 -45.89 -10.41 27.40
C LEU A 403 -46.31 -11.38 28.53
N SER A 404 -45.37 -11.85 29.33
CA SER A 404 -45.64 -12.76 30.45
C SER A 404 -46.50 -12.12 31.54
N ILE A 405 -46.25 -10.85 31.88
CA ILE A 405 -47.07 -10.09 32.82
C ILE A 405 -48.50 -9.91 32.28
N LEU A 406 -48.64 -9.49 31.03
CA LEU A 406 -49.95 -9.30 30.39
C LEU A 406 -50.75 -10.61 30.35
N PHE A 407 -50.08 -11.70 30.00
CA PHE A 407 -50.68 -13.02 29.95
C PHE A 407 -51.09 -13.52 31.34
N GLY A 408 -50.25 -13.30 32.35
CA GLY A 408 -50.57 -13.59 33.74
C GLY A 408 -51.83 -12.85 34.21
N PHE A 409 -51.94 -11.55 33.92
CA PHE A 409 -53.14 -10.77 34.21
C PHE A 409 -54.36 -11.31 33.47
N TYR A 410 -54.25 -11.59 32.18
CA TYR A 410 -55.34 -12.15 31.38
C TYR A 410 -55.88 -13.45 31.99
N VAL A 411 -54.99 -14.39 32.33
CA VAL A 411 -55.37 -15.69 32.91
C VAL A 411 -56.01 -15.52 34.28
N TRP A 412 -55.46 -14.65 35.12
CA TRP A 412 -56.00 -14.38 36.45
C TRP A 412 -57.43 -13.82 36.36
N TYR A 413 -57.66 -12.75 35.60
CA TYR A 413 -58.99 -12.17 35.45
C TYR A 413 -59.98 -13.09 34.74
N PHE A 414 -59.51 -13.90 33.78
CA PHE A 414 -60.35 -14.92 33.15
C PHE A 414 -60.79 -15.99 34.16
N SER A 415 -59.88 -16.43 35.04
CA SER A 415 -60.19 -17.41 36.07
C SER A 415 -61.21 -16.89 37.09
N GLU A 416 -61.07 -15.63 37.54
CA GLU A 416 -62.03 -14.98 38.44
C GLU A 416 -63.41 -14.84 37.78
N PHE A 417 -63.43 -14.41 36.52
CA PHE A 417 -64.67 -14.30 35.76
C PHE A 417 -65.36 -15.66 35.59
N ARG A 418 -64.60 -16.72 35.32
CA ARG A 418 -65.14 -18.08 35.21
C ARG A 418 -65.73 -18.57 36.54
N SER A 419 -65.01 -18.43 37.65
CA SER A 419 -65.51 -18.84 38.95
C SER A 419 -66.77 -18.06 39.35
N ALA A 420 -66.85 -16.77 39.04
CA ALA A 420 -68.06 -15.97 39.26
C ALA A 420 -69.26 -16.52 38.45
N LEU A 421 -69.03 -16.94 37.20
CA LEU A 421 -70.06 -17.56 36.35
C LEU A 421 -70.48 -18.94 36.84
N GLU A 422 -69.54 -19.77 37.30
CA GLU A 422 -69.83 -21.09 37.89
C GLU A 422 -70.68 -20.94 39.18
N MET A 423 -70.38 -19.94 40.03
CA MET A 423 -71.21 -19.58 41.19
C MET A 423 -72.61 -19.10 40.79
N SER A 424 -72.73 -18.30 39.73
CA SER A 424 -74.04 -17.85 39.22
C SER A 424 -74.88 -19.03 38.70
N LYS A 425 -74.25 -19.99 38.00
CA LYS A 425 -74.89 -21.20 37.48
C LYS A 425 -75.38 -22.12 38.60
N LYS A 426 -74.57 -22.37 39.64
CA LYS A 426 -74.93 -23.23 40.78
C LYS A 426 -76.15 -22.71 41.55
N ASN A 427 -76.37 -21.39 41.57
CA ASN A 427 -77.49 -20.77 42.28
C ASN A 427 -78.79 -20.65 41.46
N ASN A 428 -78.90 -21.33 40.29
CA ASN A 428 -80.08 -21.29 39.40
C ASN A 428 -80.55 -19.87 39.04
N ALA A 429 -79.66 -18.88 39.15
CA ALA A 429 -79.91 -17.57 38.59
C ALA A 429 -79.94 -17.75 37.07
N ALA A 430 -81.13 -17.76 36.46
CA ALA A 430 -81.32 -17.67 35.01
C ALA A 430 -80.89 -16.26 34.53
N HIS A 431 -79.69 -15.85 34.92
CA HIS A 431 -79.18 -14.52 34.68
C HIS A 431 -78.88 -14.42 33.18
N PRO A 432 -79.39 -13.39 32.49
CA PRO A 432 -79.16 -13.17 31.06
C PRO A 432 -77.67 -13.20 30.68
N MET A 433 -76.79 -12.89 31.64
CA MET A 433 -75.35 -12.93 31.43
C MET A 433 -74.77 -14.35 31.32
N VAL A 434 -75.34 -15.37 31.99
CA VAL A 434 -74.92 -16.78 31.82
C VAL A 434 -75.27 -17.27 30.42
N VAL A 435 -76.47 -16.91 29.93
CA VAL A 435 -76.92 -17.22 28.56
C VAL A 435 -76.09 -16.46 27.53
N TRP A 436 -75.81 -15.17 27.76
CA TRP A 436 -74.92 -14.36 26.92
C TRP A 436 -73.52 -14.98 26.85
N TYR A 437 -72.96 -15.42 27.98
CA TYR A 437 -71.64 -16.05 28.04
C TYR A 437 -71.63 -17.40 27.35
N GLN A 438 -72.62 -18.26 27.58
CA GLN A 438 -72.75 -19.54 26.87
C GLN A 438 -72.84 -19.34 25.36
N ARG A 439 -73.57 -18.31 24.90
CA ARG A 439 -73.69 -17.96 23.48
C ARG A 439 -72.40 -17.36 22.89
N ARG A 440 -71.71 -16.52 23.65
CA ARG A 440 -70.42 -15.91 23.28
C ARG A 440 -69.31 -16.96 23.22
N LEU A 441 -69.32 -17.89 24.16
CA LEU A 441 -68.46 -19.07 24.15
C LEU A 441 -68.82 -19.95 22.95
N SER A 442 -70.06 -20.40 22.80
CA SER A 442 -70.45 -21.35 21.74
C SER A 442 -70.19 -20.85 20.31
N GLY A 443 -70.19 -19.53 20.09
CA GLY A 443 -69.91 -18.92 18.79
C GLY A 443 -68.47 -18.44 18.56
N SER A 444 -67.59 -18.51 19.56
CA SER A 444 -66.21 -18.05 19.44
C SER A 444 -65.29 -19.19 19.01
N LEU A 445 -64.35 -18.94 18.09
CA LEU A 445 -63.24 -19.86 17.74
C LEU A 445 -62.50 -20.38 18.99
N LEU A 446 -62.54 -19.63 20.10
CA LEU A 446 -61.97 -19.98 21.41
C LEU A 446 -62.66 -21.16 22.11
N ASN A 447 -63.83 -21.63 21.64
CA ASN A 447 -64.52 -22.80 22.20
C ASN A 447 -64.28 -24.10 21.41
N ILE A 448 -63.99 -23.99 20.12
CA ILE A 448 -63.65 -25.14 19.26
C ILE A 448 -62.23 -25.63 19.59
N LEU A 449 -61.39 -24.67 19.98
CA LEU A 449 -60.03 -24.89 20.42
C LEU A 449 -60.05 -25.11 21.94
N PRO A 450 -59.57 -26.26 22.47
CA PRO A 450 -59.55 -26.47 23.91
C PRO A 450 -58.73 -25.33 24.56
N LEU A 451 -58.99 -24.96 25.82
CA LEU A 451 -58.24 -23.94 26.56
C LEU A 451 -56.69 -23.90 26.35
N PRO A 452 -55.98 -25.01 26.03
CA PRO A 452 -54.57 -24.98 25.65
C PRO A 452 -54.25 -24.18 24.38
N ALA A 453 -55.19 -23.96 23.47
CA ALA A 453 -54.94 -23.42 22.15
C ALA A 453 -54.71 -21.90 22.07
N PRO A 454 -55.49 -21.02 22.73
CA PRO A 454 -55.11 -19.60 22.84
C PRO A 454 -53.79 -19.41 23.58
N ILE A 455 -53.49 -20.28 24.55
CA ILE A 455 -52.19 -20.32 25.24
C ILE A 455 -51.09 -20.74 24.25
N ALA A 456 -51.32 -21.79 23.47
CA ALA A 456 -50.38 -22.26 22.45
C ALA A 456 -50.16 -21.20 21.36
N PHE A 457 -51.20 -20.49 20.94
CA PHE A 457 -51.10 -19.41 19.96
C PHE A 457 -50.31 -18.22 20.51
N PHE A 458 -50.54 -17.84 21.77
CA PHE A 458 -49.75 -16.82 22.46
C PHE A 458 -48.28 -17.20 22.59
N VAL A 459 -47.99 -18.44 23.01
CA VAL A 459 -46.63 -18.96 23.14
C VAL A 459 -45.94 -19.01 21.77
N ALA A 460 -46.60 -19.56 20.75
CA ALA A 460 -46.07 -19.65 19.39
C ALA A 460 -45.83 -18.27 18.76
N GLY A 461 -46.78 -17.35 18.88
CA GLY A 461 -46.65 -15.98 18.40
C GLY A 461 -45.51 -15.22 19.08
N SER A 462 -45.36 -15.41 20.39
CA SER A 462 -44.25 -14.82 21.16
C SER A 462 -42.91 -15.39 20.72
N PHE A 463 -42.80 -16.70 20.50
CA PHE A 463 -41.58 -17.32 19.98
C PHE A 463 -41.21 -16.81 18.59
N ILE A 464 -42.18 -16.71 17.67
CA ILE A 464 -41.94 -16.18 16.32
C ILE A 464 -41.42 -14.74 16.40
N TRP A 465 -42.02 -13.91 17.26
CA TRP A 465 -41.60 -12.52 17.41
C TRP A 465 -40.22 -12.38 18.04
N LEU A 466 -39.92 -13.14 19.09
CA LEU A 466 -38.58 -13.17 19.70
C LEU A 466 -37.52 -13.61 18.69
N PHE A 467 -37.82 -14.67 17.93
CA PHE A 467 -36.91 -15.19 16.90
C PHE A 467 -36.65 -14.14 15.80
N LEU A 468 -37.69 -13.44 15.34
CA LEU A 468 -37.56 -12.35 14.36
C LEU A 468 -36.71 -11.20 14.91
N GLY A 469 -36.95 -10.77 16.15
CA GLY A 469 -36.19 -9.69 16.78
C GLY A 469 -34.71 -10.05 16.94
N GLN A 470 -34.42 -11.29 17.30
CA GLN A 470 -33.06 -11.79 17.47
C GLN A 470 -32.33 -11.99 16.16
N TYR A 471 -33.03 -12.49 15.13
CA TYR A 471 -32.47 -12.58 13.79
C TYR A 471 -32.05 -11.19 13.29
N GLN A 472 -32.86 -10.16 13.54
CA GLN A 472 -32.50 -8.79 13.21
C GLN A 472 -31.29 -8.29 14.03
N LEU A 473 -31.22 -8.59 15.33
CA LEU A 473 -30.07 -8.24 16.17
C LEU A 473 -28.78 -8.92 15.68
N ALA A 474 -28.84 -10.21 15.37
CA ALA A 474 -27.72 -11.01 14.87
C ALA A 474 -27.12 -10.41 13.61
N GLN A 475 -27.97 -9.97 12.68
CA GLN A 475 -27.53 -9.36 11.42
C GLN A 475 -26.91 -7.97 11.59
N SER A 476 -27.23 -7.26 12.66
CA SER A 476 -26.92 -5.83 12.79
C SER A 476 -25.81 -5.50 13.77
N LEU A 477 -25.69 -6.23 14.89
CA LEU A 477 -24.79 -5.85 15.99
C LEU A 477 -23.52 -6.72 16.09
N SER A 478 -23.29 -7.65 15.16
CA SER A 478 -22.17 -8.62 15.24
C SER A 478 -22.06 -9.31 16.61
N MET A 479 -23.18 -9.43 17.33
CA MET A 479 -23.22 -10.08 18.63
C MET A 479 -22.90 -11.55 18.50
N SER A 480 -22.24 -12.11 19.53
CA SER A 480 -21.95 -13.54 19.54
C SER A 480 -23.25 -14.35 19.50
N PHE A 481 -23.26 -15.40 18.71
CA PHE A 481 -24.39 -16.33 18.61
C PHE A 481 -24.83 -16.84 19.99
N TRP A 482 -23.88 -17.12 20.87
CA TRP A 482 -24.13 -17.62 22.22
C TRP A 482 -24.86 -16.64 23.12
N TRP A 483 -24.54 -15.34 23.03
CA TRP A 483 -25.25 -14.31 23.79
C TRP A 483 -26.71 -14.22 23.37
N LEU A 484 -26.95 -14.18 22.06
CA LEU A 484 -28.32 -14.16 21.52
C LEU A 484 -29.08 -15.43 21.89
N PHE A 485 -28.44 -16.59 21.82
CA PHE A 485 -29.03 -17.87 22.24
C PHE A 485 -29.43 -17.86 23.72
N PHE A 486 -28.56 -17.36 24.61
CA PHE A 486 -28.84 -17.31 26.05
C PHE A 486 -30.03 -16.38 26.37
N GLU A 487 -30.07 -15.19 25.77
CA GLU A 487 -31.21 -14.27 25.87
C GLU A 487 -32.50 -14.89 25.33
N SER A 488 -32.40 -15.65 24.22
CA SER A 488 -33.52 -16.42 23.67
C SER A 488 -34.05 -17.45 24.65
N ALA A 489 -33.17 -18.31 25.14
CA ALA A 489 -33.54 -19.39 26.04
C ALA A 489 -34.18 -18.82 27.32
N SER A 490 -33.64 -17.73 27.84
CA SER A 490 -34.18 -17.04 29.02
C SER A 490 -35.57 -16.48 28.74
N ALA A 491 -35.75 -15.73 27.65
CA ALA A 491 -37.04 -15.20 27.24
C ALA A 491 -38.08 -16.32 27.01
N MET A 492 -37.66 -17.41 26.36
CA MET A 492 -38.51 -18.56 26.09
C MET A 492 -38.93 -19.30 27.37
N LEU A 493 -38.00 -19.45 28.32
CA LEU A 493 -38.26 -20.08 29.60
C LEU A 493 -39.27 -19.26 30.42
N ILE A 494 -39.15 -17.92 30.42
CA ILE A 494 -40.10 -17.04 31.12
C ILE A 494 -41.51 -17.18 30.54
N ILE A 495 -41.67 -17.18 29.22
CA ILE A 495 -42.96 -17.36 28.55
C ILE A 495 -43.55 -18.74 28.87
N THR A 496 -42.73 -19.79 28.76
CA THR A 496 -43.15 -21.18 29.02
C THR A 496 -43.55 -21.39 30.48
N ALA A 497 -42.78 -20.86 31.43
CA ALA A 497 -43.08 -20.91 32.85
C ALA A 497 -44.39 -20.17 33.17
N SER A 498 -44.62 -19.01 32.55
CA SER A 498 -45.86 -18.24 32.70
C SER A 498 -47.08 -18.98 32.13
N ALA A 499 -46.92 -19.61 30.97
CA ALA A 499 -47.95 -20.46 30.37
C ALA A 499 -48.26 -21.71 31.23
N TYR A 500 -47.23 -22.34 31.77
CA TYR A 500 -47.39 -23.49 32.67
C TYR A 500 -48.10 -23.10 33.97
N TYR A 501 -47.67 -22.01 34.60
CA TYR A 501 -48.30 -21.48 35.81
C TYR A 501 -49.78 -21.14 35.57
N ALA A 502 -50.09 -20.50 34.44
CA ALA A 502 -51.45 -20.23 34.03
C ALA A 502 -52.31 -21.50 33.91
N CYS A 503 -51.81 -22.52 33.21
CA CYS A 503 -52.46 -23.82 33.11
C CYS A 503 -52.68 -24.47 34.48
N PHE A 504 -51.69 -24.41 35.36
CA PHE A 504 -51.77 -24.94 36.71
C PHE A 504 -52.85 -24.24 37.56
N CYS A 505 -52.87 -22.90 37.56
CA CYS A 505 -53.87 -22.10 38.26
C CYS A 505 -55.29 -22.42 37.77
N MET A 506 -55.49 -22.55 36.46
CA MET A 506 -56.78 -22.92 35.89
C MET A 506 -57.21 -24.34 36.28
N LYS A 507 -56.29 -25.32 36.29
CA LYS A 507 -56.59 -26.69 36.72
C LYS A 507 -56.90 -26.78 38.22
N LYS A 508 -56.23 -25.97 39.04
CA LYS A 508 -56.49 -25.90 40.49
C LYS A 508 -57.85 -25.27 40.79
N SER A 509 -58.21 -24.21 40.07
CA SER A 509 -59.55 -23.60 40.13
C SER A 509 -60.64 -24.64 39.85
N GLN A 510 -60.50 -25.47 38.81
CA GLN A 510 -61.45 -26.55 38.51
C GLN A 510 -61.59 -27.61 39.61
N LYS A 511 -60.48 -27.94 40.31
CA LYS A 511 -60.50 -29.00 41.34
C LYS A 511 -61.09 -28.52 42.66
N ASN A 512 -60.91 -27.25 43.01
CA ASN A 512 -61.43 -26.69 44.26
C ASN A 512 -62.96 -26.43 44.22
N GLU A 513 -63.64 -26.73 43.11
CA GLU A 513 -65.11 -26.66 43.02
C GLU A 513 -65.84 -27.97 43.36
N VAL A 514 -65.12 -29.02 43.76
CA VAL A 514 -65.65 -30.34 44.15
C VAL A 514 -65.65 -30.57 45.67
N CYS A 515 -65.59 -29.50 46.47
CA CYS A 515 -65.89 -29.55 47.90
C CYS A 515 -67.03 -28.59 48.22
#